data_AF-A0A964VBA5-F1
#
_entry.id   AF-A0A964VBA5-F1
#
_cell.length_a   1.000
_cell.length_b   1.000
_cell.length_c   1.000
_cell.angle_alpha   90.00
_cell.angle_beta   90.00
_cell.angle_gamma   90.00
#
_symmetry.space_group_name_H-M   'P 1'
#
loop_
_entity.id
_entity.type
_entity.pdbx_description
1 polymer ?
#
loop_
_entity_poly.entity_id
_entity_poly.type
_entity_poly.pdbx_seq_one_letter_code
_entity_poly.pdbx_strand_id
1 'polypeptide(L)'
;MSFFPRMESAMTTATSYNEVPYECNPYPQTHPDRLAAIAKFFSLSPARVENCQVLEIGCASGNNLIPMAVNLKNSSFLGIDLSETQINTGRQFASTLGLKNLELRCQNLADFSDKEGKYDYILAHGVFSWVPGEARKRLLEICKRNLAPGGIAYVSYNVLPGWHMRGMIRDMMRFHAQKFSQSAVKIAQSRALLEFLARSIQDEKNPYGIFLKSEVELMRDQNDAYLFHEHLEDTNQPMYFHEFAQMAQAEGLKYLGDSDLRTMGVADMSLETRQMLATTGSLLDTEQYLDFLRNRMFRMSLLVHENVEPSYQVQSRRVEEFHLASSLVPEPAGDLLSTSPLKFHCFGMAAVNLTEPFMKAALVALHEQWPGTLSLEELLSQASAKIGLQPPQPGQARENLIQQLGGALFSYYTSLPMGAVELFTRAIPGAPAPSAKPRAYPLARAQAAFTKAVTNSRHQVFHMGDFEHRLLTWLDGARNTSDILEQLTGLVQNQSISIHEGGLLVTDGEKAKEFLRTRLELTLQLLGKNALLAA
;
A
#
# COMPACT_ATOMS: atom_id res chain seq x y z
N MET A 1 2.76 23.44 -43.33
CA MET A 1 1.64 22.48 -43.43
C MET A 1 1.61 21.66 -42.15
N SER A 2 0.56 21.86 -41.35
CA SER A 2 0.01 20.96 -40.32
C SER A 2 0.97 20.38 -39.25
N PHE A 3 1.18 21.13 -38.16
CA PHE A 3 1.65 20.63 -36.86
C PHE A 3 0.43 20.16 -36.04
N PHE A 4 0.16 18.85 -36.00
CA PHE A 4 -0.90 18.26 -35.17
C PHE A 4 -0.55 17.00 -34.33
N PRO A 5 0.71 16.59 -34.05
CA PRO A 5 0.93 15.36 -33.27
C PRO A 5 0.63 15.50 -31.76
N ARG A 6 0.53 16.72 -31.21
CA ARG A 6 0.36 16.96 -29.76
C ARG A 6 -1.07 16.75 -29.23
N MET A 7 -2.09 17.02 -30.04
CA MET A 7 -3.49 16.81 -29.62
C MET A 7 -3.91 15.35 -29.75
N GLU A 8 -3.43 14.65 -30.79
CA GLU A 8 -3.78 13.24 -31.00
C GLU A 8 -3.34 12.36 -29.82
N SER A 9 -2.08 12.43 -29.35
CA SER A 9 -1.63 11.50 -28.30
C SER A 9 -2.34 11.71 -26.95
N ALA A 10 -2.68 12.96 -26.59
CA ALA A 10 -3.42 13.29 -25.38
C ALA A 10 -4.91 12.93 -25.51
N MET A 11 -5.50 13.09 -26.70
CA MET A 11 -6.87 12.64 -26.98
C MET A 11 -6.97 11.10 -26.97
N THR A 12 -5.99 10.37 -27.52
CA THR A 12 -5.98 8.90 -27.55
C THR A 12 -5.85 8.30 -26.14
N THR A 13 -5.01 8.89 -25.28
CA THR A 13 -4.91 8.46 -23.86
C THR A 13 -6.19 8.77 -23.08
N ALA A 14 -6.77 9.97 -23.25
CA ALA A 14 -8.04 10.29 -22.60
C ALA A 14 -9.21 9.40 -23.08
N THR A 15 -9.24 9.02 -24.37
CA THR A 15 -10.25 8.09 -24.90
C THR A 15 -10.06 6.67 -24.38
N SER A 16 -8.84 6.16 -24.28
CA SER A 16 -8.59 4.80 -23.76
C SER A 16 -8.99 4.63 -22.29
N TYR A 17 -8.67 5.62 -21.43
CA TYR A 17 -9.07 5.60 -20.00
C TYR A 17 -10.57 5.77 -19.76
N ASN A 18 -11.30 6.32 -20.75
CA ASN A 18 -12.77 6.39 -20.70
C ASN A 18 -13.43 5.10 -21.20
N GLU A 19 -12.80 4.35 -22.11
CA GLU A 19 -13.32 3.08 -22.65
C GLU A 19 -13.10 1.88 -21.73
N VAL A 20 -11.92 1.78 -21.12
CA VAL A 20 -11.58 0.76 -20.12
C VAL A 20 -11.10 1.53 -18.88
N PRO A 21 -11.96 1.71 -17.86
CA PRO A 21 -11.57 2.42 -16.64
C PRO A 21 -10.51 1.64 -15.85
N TYR A 22 -9.39 2.28 -15.51
CA TYR A 22 -8.42 1.71 -14.57
C TYR A 22 -9.03 1.59 -13.17
N GLU A 23 -8.85 0.45 -12.51
CA GLU A 23 -9.30 0.25 -11.13
C GLU A 23 -8.40 1.04 -10.17
N CYS A 24 -8.91 2.18 -9.69
CA CYS A 24 -8.21 2.98 -8.69
C CYS A 24 -8.33 2.32 -7.31
N ASN A 25 -7.19 1.92 -6.73
CA ASN A 25 -7.10 1.31 -5.41
C ASN A 25 -6.40 2.26 -4.41
N PRO A 26 -6.65 2.12 -3.09
CA PRO A 26 -5.80 2.75 -2.08
C PRO A 26 -4.44 2.05 -2.03
N TYR A 27 -3.38 2.85 -1.98
CA TYR A 27 -2.00 2.36 -1.94
C TYR A 27 -1.33 2.82 -0.64
N PRO A 28 -1.14 1.95 0.37
CA PRO A 28 -0.49 2.30 1.64
C PRO A 28 0.89 2.94 1.45
N GLN A 29 1.63 2.56 0.41
CA GLN A 29 2.92 3.13 0.04
C GLN A 29 2.87 4.63 -0.32
N THR A 30 1.71 5.16 -0.68
CA THR A 30 1.54 6.59 -1.04
C THR A 30 1.08 7.45 0.13
N HIS A 31 0.69 6.83 1.25
CA HIS A 31 0.06 7.54 2.36
C HIS A 31 1.04 8.55 3.00
N PRO A 32 0.64 9.83 3.21
CA PRO A 32 1.51 10.87 3.77
C PRO A 32 2.25 10.46 5.06
N ASP A 33 1.59 9.70 5.93
CA ASP A 33 2.21 9.19 7.17
C ASP A 33 3.40 8.27 6.92
N ARG A 34 3.35 7.43 5.88
CA ARG A 34 4.48 6.59 5.50
C ARG A 34 5.64 7.42 4.97
N LEU A 35 5.33 8.40 4.13
CA LEU A 35 6.28 9.34 3.53
C LEU A 35 6.96 10.15 4.65
N ALA A 36 6.17 10.66 5.59
CA ALA A 36 6.62 11.37 6.77
C ALA A 36 7.50 10.48 7.65
N ALA A 37 7.12 9.22 7.86
CA ALA A 37 7.89 8.27 8.66
C ALA A 37 9.27 8.00 8.04
N ILE A 38 9.35 7.83 6.71
CA ILE A 38 10.63 7.64 6.00
C ILE A 38 11.49 8.90 6.06
N ALA A 39 10.91 10.08 5.87
CA ALA A 39 11.64 11.34 6.01
C ALA A 39 12.18 11.53 7.44
N LYS A 40 11.35 11.26 8.46
CA LYS A 40 11.82 11.24 9.85
C LYS A 40 12.92 10.21 10.04
N PHE A 41 12.81 9.01 9.48
CA PHE A 41 13.83 7.96 9.58
C PHE A 41 15.20 8.44 9.08
N PHE A 42 15.22 9.23 8.00
CA PHE A 42 16.41 9.90 7.46
C PHE A 42 16.69 11.30 8.03
N SER A 43 16.19 11.59 9.23
CA SER A 43 16.49 12.83 9.98
C SER A 43 16.01 14.13 9.36
N LEU A 44 14.92 14.04 8.59
CA LEU A 44 14.18 15.21 8.11
C LEU A 44 12.99 15.53 9.04
N SER A 45 12.49 16.75 8.93
CA SER A 45 11.31 17.24 9.65
C SER A 45 10.18 17.56 8.66
N PRO A 46 9.41 16.54 8.22
CA PRO A 46 8.30 16.75 7.29
C PRO A 46 7.12 17.45 7.97
N ALA A 47 6.17 17.93 7.17
CA ALA A 47 4.92 18.47 7.69
C ALA A 47 4.14 17.44 8.53
N ARG A 48 3.33 17.93 9.46
CA ARG A 48 2.46 17.06 10.25
C ARG A 48 1.31 16.55 9.39
N VAL A 49 1.17 15.23 9.29
CA VAL A 49 0.18 14.61 8.39
C VAL A 49 -1.26 14.86 8.80
N GLU A 50 -1.50 15.23 10.06
CA GLU A 50 -2.82 15.59 10.55
C GLU A 50 -3.31 16.93 10.00
N ASN A 51 -2.41 17.82 9.55
CA ASN A 51 -2.70 19.16 9.04
C ASN A 51 -1.85 19.48 7.79
N CYS A 52 -1.84 18.61 6.79
CA CYS A 52 -1.00 18.75 5.60
C CYS A 52 -1.80 19.05 4.32
N GLN A 53 -1.08 19.51 3.30
CA GLN A 53 -1.56 19.70 1.93
C GLN A 53 -1.05 18.57 1.03
N VAL A 54 -1.96 17.84 0.39
CA VAL A 54 -1.62 16.71 -0.49
C VAL A 54 -2.14 16.95 -1.90
N LEU A 55 -1.27 16.77 -2.90
CA LEU A 55 -1.61 16.74 -4.32
C LEU A 55 -1.42 15.31 -4.85
N GLU A 56 -2.40 14.76 -5.57
CA GLU A 56 -2.23 13.56 -6.40
C GLU A 56 -2.41 13.90 -7.88
N ILE A 57 -1.39 13.60 -8.67
CA ILE A 57 -1.36 13.72 -10.13
C ILE A 57 -1.74 12.36 -10.71
N GLY A 58 -2.77 12.32 -11.55
CA GLY A 58 -3.35 11.08 -12.07
C GLY A 58 -4.19 10.37 -11.02
N CYS A 59 -5.09 11.10 -10.35
CA CYS A 59 -5.86 10.56 -9.23
C CYS A 59 -7.01 9.62 -9.64
N ALA A 60 -7.34 9.52 -10.93
CA ALA A 60 -8.54 8.86 -11.44
C ALA A 60 -9.79 9.28 -10.63
N SER A 61 -10.55 8.31 -10.09
CA SER A 61 -11.72 8.57 -9.22
C SER A 61 -11.36 9.02 -7.80
N GLY A 62 -10.08 9.16 -7.46
CA GLY A 62 -9.63 9.60 -6.13
C GLY A 62 -9.76 8.53 -5.04
N ASN A 63 -9.84 7.24 -5.40
CA ASN A 63 -9.96 6.15 -4.41
C ASN A 63 -8.73 6.04 -3.50
N ASN A 64 -7.60 6.63 -3.89
CA ASN A 64 -6.43 6.77 -3.04
C ASN A 64 -6.53 7.99 -2.09
N LEU A 65 -7.13 9.10 -2.50
CA LEU A 65 -7.30 10.29 -1.64
C LEU A 65 -8.50 10.23 -0.69
N ILE A 66 -9.62 9.64 -1.12
CA ILE A 66 -10.87 9.60 -0.36
C ILE A 66 -10.66 8.97 1.04
N PRO A 67 -10.00 7.81 1.19
CA PRO A 67 -9.75 7.24 2.51
C PRO A 67 -8.82 8.10 3.38
N MET A 68 -7.85 8.80 2.77
CA MET A 68 -6.98 9.73 3.49
C MET A 68 -7.80 10.94 4.00
N ALA A 69 -8.67 11.50 3.17
CA ALA A 69 -9.53 12.62 3.52
C ALA A 69 -10.53 12.29 4.64
N VAL A 70 -11.07 11.07 4.65
CA VAL A 70 -11.92 10.58 5.76
C VAL A 70 -11.16 10.53 7.09
N ASN A 71 -9.90 10.09 7.07
CA ASN A 71 -9.08 9.88 8.26
C ASN A 71 -8.38 11.17 8.76
N LEU A 72 -8.00 12.06 7.85
CA LEU A 72 -7.18 13.25 8.12
C LEU A 72 -8.01 14.53 7.89
N LYS A 73 -8.98 14.75 8.77
CA LYS A 73 -10.02 15.79 8.61
C LYS A 73 -9.51 17.23 8.52
N ASN A 74 -8.34 17.51 9.08
CA ASN A 74 -7.72 18.84 9.07
C ASN A 74 -6.67 19.00 7.96
N SER A 75 -6.39 17.95 7.20
CA SER A 75 -5.56 17.99 5.99
C SER A 75 -6.45 18.21 4.78
N SER A 76 -5.92 18.84 3.72
CA SER A 76 -6.62 19.03 2.46
C SER A 76 -5.94 18.34 1.29
N PHE A 77 -6.76 17.85 0.38
CA PHE A 77 -6.39 16.96 -0.69
C PHE A 77 -6.87 17.53 -2.02
N LEU A 78 -5.97 17.61 -3.00
CA LEU A 78 -6.30 17.91 -4.39
C LEU A 78 -5.91 16.71 -5.26
N GLY A 79 -6.86 16.17 -6.00
CA GLY A 79 -6.60 15.20 -7.07
C GLY A 79 -6.82 15.83 -8.43
N ILE A 80 -5.88 15.64 -9.36
CA ILE A 80 -6.05 16.03 -10.76
C ILE A 80 -5.96 14.80 -11.67
N ASP A 81 -6.83 14.73 -12.67
CA ASP A 81 -6.82 13.67 -13.69
C ASP A 81 -7.33 14.20 -15.04
N LEU A 82 -7.02 13.51 -16.14
CA LEU A 82 -7.51 13.84 -17.47
C LEU A 82 -8.93 13.30 -17.75
N SER A 83 -9.37 12.25 -17.04
CA SER A 83 -10.67 11.62 -17.25
C SER A 83 -11.76 12.32 -16.45
N GLU A 84 -12.62 13.07 -17.16
CA GLU A 84 -13.81 13.70 -16.55
C GLU A 84 -14.76 12.66 -15.94
N THR A 85 -14.91 11.49 -16.56
CA THR A 85 -15.76 10.40 -16.07
C THR A 85 -15.29 9.89 -14.70
N GLN A 86 -13.99 9.65 -14.54
CA GLN A 86 -13.39 9.23 -13.27
C GLN A 86 -13.57 10.32 -12.21
N ILE A 87 -13.24 11.58 -12.56
CA ILE A 87 -13.38 12.72 -11.64
C ILE A 87 -14.83 12.89 -11.16
N ASN A 88 -15.81 12.78 -12.05
CA ASN A 88 -17.22 12.91 -11.68
C ASN A 88 -17.69 11.75 -10.78
N THR A 89 -17.22 10.53 -11.04
CA THR A 89 -17.46 9.36 -10.18
C THR A 89 -16.91 9.59 -8.77
N GLY A 90 -15.66 10.05 -8.67
CA GLY A 90 -15.01 10.39 -7.41
C GLY A 90 -15.74 11.50 -6.65
N ARG A 91 -16.13 12.57 -7.33
CA ARG A 91 -16.89 13.70 -6.74
C ARG A 91 -18.23 13.25 -6.19
N GLN A 92 -18.95 12.41 -6.92
CA GLN A 92 -20.23 11.87 -6.45
C GLN A 92 -20.03 11.05 -5.18
N PHE A 93 -19.04 10.14 -5.16
CA PHE A 93 -18.77 9.32 -3.99
C PHE A 93 -18.31 10.15 -2.78
N ALA A 94 -17.38 11.08 -2.98
CA ALA A 94 -16.93 12.03 -1.95
C ALA A 94 -18.09 12.87 -1.37
N SER A 95 -19.06 13.26 -2.20
CA SER A 95 -20.26 13.95 -1.76
C SER A 95 -21.15 13.08 -0.88
N THR A 96 -21.28 11.77 -1.14
CA THR A 96 -22.06 10.87 -0.27
C THR A 96 -21.44 10.71 1.12
N LEU A 97 -20.12 10.87 1.21
CA LEU A 97 -19.36 10.86 2.46
C LEU A 97 -19.31 12.23 3.15
N GLY A 98 -19.79 13.30 2.50
CA GLY A 98 -19.78 14.66 3.03
C GLY A 98 -18.39 15.26 3.19
N LEU A 99 -17.43 14.85 2.37
CA LEU A 99 -16.05 15.33 2.44
C LEU A 99 -15.96 16.80 2.00
N LYS A 100 -15.35 17.63 2.85
CA LYS A 100 -15.13 19.08 2.59
C LYS A 100 -13.66 19.43 2.35
N ASN A 101 -12.77 18.49 2.62
CA ASN A 101 -11.33 18.64 2.57
C ASN A 101 -10.70 17.92 1.35
N LEU A 102 -11.53 17.50 0.38
CA LEU A 102 -11.11 16.88 -0.86
C LEU A 102 -11.66 17.66 -2.05
N GLU A 103 -10.77 18.02 -2.97
CA GLU A 103 -11.11 18.56 -4.27
C GLU A 103 -10.57 17.62 -5.36
N LEU A 104 -11.41 17.32 -6.36
CA LEU A 104 -11.02 16.54 -7.55
C LEU A 104 -11.25 17.40 -8.78
N ARG A 105 -10.27 17.52 -9.68
CA ARG A 105 -10.34 18.34 -10.90
C ARG A 105 -10.02 17.52 -12.15
N CYS A 106 -10.83 17.69 -13.18
CA CYS A 106 -10.47 17.28 -14.52
C CYS A 106 -9.51 18.35 -15.08
N GLN A 107 -8.21 18.07 -15.06
CA GLN A 107 -7.18 19.06 -15.38
C GLN A 107 -5.96 18.36 -15.99
N ASN A 108 -5.44 18.94 -17.08
CA ASN A 108 -4.20 18.49 -17.68
C ASN A 108 -3.02 19.03 -16.87
N LEU A 109 -2.01 18.18 -16.61
CA LEU A 109 -0.77 18.57 -15.93
C LEU A 109 -0.03 19.72 -16.63
N ALA A 110 -0.24 19.89 -17.95
CA ALA A 110 0.34 21.00 -18.70
C ALA A 110 -0.22 22.37 -18.25
N ASP A 111 -1.47 22.38 -17.78
CA ASP A 111 -2.20 23.57 -17.35
C ASP A 111 -2.06 23.85 -15.86
N PHE A 112 -1.53 22.90 -15.08
CA PHE A 112 -1.28 23.08 -13.66
C PHE A 112 -0.21 24.16 -13.46
N SER A 113 -0.43 25.16 -12.61
CA SER A 113 0.51 26.28 -12.44
C SER A 113 1.14 26.37 -11.03
N ASP A 114 2.22 27.15 -10.91
CA ASP A 114 2.87 27.46 -9.63
C ASP A 114 1.97 28.24 -8.66
N LYS A 115 0.93 28.90 -9.17
CA LYS A 115 -0.06 29.65 -8.40
C LYS A 115 -1.09 28.77 -7.71
N GLU A 116 -1.16 27.48 -8.04
CA GLU A 116 -2.14 26.54 -7.46
C GLU A 116 -1.77 26.05 -6.06
N GLY A 117 -0.65 26.55 -5.52
CA GLY A 117 -0.30 26.39 -4.11
C GLY A 117 0.95 25.53 -3.88
N LYS A 118 1.25 25.35 -2.59
CA LYS A 118 2.33 24.51 -2.10
C LYS A 118 1.75 23.29 -1.38
N TYR A 119 2.33 22.13 -1.64
CA TYR A 119 1.91 20.85 -1.08
C TYR A 119 3.03 20.24 -0.26
N ASP A 120 2.67 19.72 0.91
CA ASP A 120 3.60 18.99 1.77
C ASP A 120 3.89 17.60 1.21
N TYR A 121 2.93 17.02 0.48
CA TYR A 121 3.08 15.74 -0.19
C TYR A 121 2.54 15.83 -1.63
N ILE A 122 3.35 15.43 -2.60
CA ILE A 122 2.91 15.30 -4.00
C ILE A 122 3.01 13.84 -4.40
N LEU A 123 1.94 13.26 -4.91
CA LEU A 123 1.82 11.85 -5.24
C LEU A 123 1.63 11.69 -6.75
N ALA A 124 2.46 10.84 -7.37
CA ALA A 124 2.29 10.39 -8.74
C ALA A 124 2.46 8.87 -8.80
N HIS A 125 1.37 8.14 -8.58
CA HIS A 125 1.36 6.68 -8.59
C HIS A 125 0.89 6.14 -9.93
N GLY A 126 1.75 5.41 -10.64
CA GLY A 126 1.38 4.76 -11.89
C GLY A 126 1.14 5.73 -13.05
N VAL A 127 1.81 6.89 -13.07
CA VAL A 127 1.66 7.89 -14.14
C VAL A 127 2.95 8.04 -14.95
N PHE A 128 4.10 8.10 -14.30
CA PHE A 128 5.34 8.57 -14.90
C PHE A 128 5.79 7.73 -16.12
N SER A 129 5.70 6.41 -16.06
CA SER A 129 6.04 5.54 -17.20
C SER A 129 5.02 5.57 -18.34
N TRP A 130 3.79 6.00 -18.08
CA TRP A 130 2.65 5.93 -19.01
C TRP A 130 2.41 7.23 -19.78
N VAL A 131 3.16 8.29 -19.44
CA VAL A 131 3.04 9.59 -20.10
C VAL A 131 4.23 9.90 -21.00
N PRO A 132 4.04 10.71 -22.07
CA PRO A 132 5.14 11.16 -22.93
C PRO A 132 6.23 11.94 -22.18
N GLY A 133 7.41 12.06 -22.79
CA GLY A 133 8.58 12.73 -22.19
C GLY A 133 8.31 14.16 -21.70
N GLU A 134 7.56 14.96 -22.46
CA GLU A 134 7.17 16.33 -22.05
C GLU A 134 6.31 16.33 -20.79
N ALA A 135 5.39 15.36 -20.67
CA ALA A 135 4.53 15.23 -19.49
C ALA A 135 5.31 14.75 -18.26
N ARG A 136 6.29 13.84 -18.44
CA ARG A 136 7.21 13.45 -17.36
C ARG A 136 8.02 14.63 -16.84
N LYS A 137 8.58 15.43 -17.76
CA LYS A 137 9.32 16.63 -17.38
C LYS A 137 8.41 17.60 -16.63
N ARG A 138 7.22 17.87 -17.16
CA ARG A 138 6.23 18.74 -16.50
C ARG A 138 5.84 18.25 -15.11
N LEU A 139 5.71 16.93 -14.92
CA LEU A 139 5.46 16.33 -13.60
C LEU A 139 6.59 16.65 -12.61
N LEU A 140 7.86 16.48 -13.00
CA LEU A 140 9.00 16.84 -12.14
C LEU A 140 9.09 18.35 -11.89
N GLU A 141 8.76 19.19 -12.88
CA GLU A 141 8.67 20.64 -12.70
C GLU A 141 7.59 21.02 -11.67
N ILE A 142 6.43 20.35 -11.67
CA ILE A 142 5.38 20.53 -10.65
C ILE A 142 5.92 20.09 -9.29
N CYS A 143 6.58 18.92 -9.20
CA CYS A 143 7.24 18.47 -7.98
C CYS A 143 8.27 19.50 -7.48
N LYS A 144 8.99 20.21 -8.36
CA LYS A 144 9.88 21.28 -7.91
C LYS A 144 9.13 22.53 -7.46
N ARG A 145 8.20 23.02 -8.29
CA ARG A 145 7.58 24.35 -8.13
C ARG A 145 6.46 24.37 -7.12
N ASN A 146 5.77 23.27 -6.89
CA ASN A 146 4.61 23.20 -6.00
C ASN A 146 4.89 22.41 -4.71
N LEU A 147 6.07 21.83 -4.53
CA LEU A 147 6.43 21.18 -3.27
C LEU A 147 6.84 22.22 -2.22
N ALA A 148 6.30 22.08 -1.01
CA ALA A 148 6.68 22.88 0.15
C ALA A 148 8.17 22.66 0.50
N PRO A 149 8.84 23.58 1.22
CA PRO A 149 10.27 23.46 1.53
C PRO A 149 10.66 22.15 2.26
N GLY A 150 9.79 21.65 3.15
CA GLY A 150 9.95 20.35 3.83
C GLY A 150 9.08 19.23 3.22
N GLY A 151 8.55 19.44 2.02
CA GLY A 151 7.66 18.50 1.37
C GLY A 151 8.38 17.31 0.75
N ILE A 152 7.63 16.25 0.48
CA ILE A 152 8.11 15.01 -0.14
C ILE A 152 7.26 14.68 -1.36
N ALA A 153 7.89 14.46 -2.50
CA ALA A 153 7.22 13.96 -3.69
C ALA A 153 7.41 12.44 -3.82
N TYR A 154 6.34 11.71 -4.09
CA TYR A 154 6.31 10.29 -4.42
C TYR A 154 6.13 10.15 -5.93
N VAL A 155 7.00 9.40 -6.60
CA VAL A 155 6.86 9.08 -8.02
C VAL A 155 7.14 7.60 -8.23
N SER A 156 6.18 6.87 -8.81
CA SER A 156 6.38 5.47 -9.20
C SER A 156 6.46 5.26 -10.70
N TYR A 157 7.31 4.32 -11.11
CA TYR A 157 7.64 4.07 -12.51
C TYR A 157 8.26 2.68 -12.70
N ASN A 158 8.13 2.15 -13.91
CA ASN A 158 8.72 0.90 -14.35
C ASN A 158 10.23 1.10 -14.58
N VAL A 159 11.03 0.11 -14.20
CA VAL A 159 12.50 0.23 -14.13
C VAL A 159 13.21 -0.92 -14.85
N LEU A 160 14.34 -0.60 -15.47
CA LEU A 160 15.26 -1.56 -16.11
C LEU A 160 16.34 -2.04 -15.12
N PRO A 161 16.83 -3.29 -15.26
CA PRO A 161 16.60 -4.21 -16.38
C PRO A 161 15.34 -5.07 -16.25
N GLY A 162 14.70 -5.13 -15.08
CA GLY A 162 13.61 -6.06 -14.80
C GLY A 162 12.43 -5.94 -15.77
N TRP A 163 12.13 -4.72 -16.21
CA TRP A 163 11.05 -4.51 -17.17
C TRP A 163 11.31 -5.06 -18.58
N HIS A 164 12.55 -5.41 -18.96
CA HIS A 164 12.81 -5.97 -20.29
C HIS A 164 11.96 -7.23 -20.58
N MET A 165 11.77 -8.08 -19.57
CA MET A 165 11.00 -9.32 -19.72
C MET A 165 9.51 -9.06 -19.94
N ARG A 166 8.93 -8.11 -19.20
CA ARG A 166 7.53 -7.67 -19.39
C ARG A 166 7.33 -6.89 -20.67
N GLY A 167 8.31 -6.05 -21.03
CA GLY A 167 8.34 -5.32 -22.30
C GLY A 167 8.27 -6.27 -23.50
N MET A 168 9.04 -7.37 -23.48
CA MET A 168 8.97 -8.40 -24.51
C MET A 168 7.55 -9.01 -24.64
N ILE A 169 6.89 -9.35 -23.52
CA ILE A 169 5.50 -9.87 -23.56
C ILE A 169 4.54 -8.85 -24.13
N ARG A 170 4.66 -7.60 -23.68
CA ARG A 170 3.88 -6.47 -24.16
C ARG A 170 4.04 -6.25 -25.66
N ASP A 171 5.25 -6.32 -26.20
CA ASP A 171 5.51 -6.19 -27.64
C ASP A 171 4.83 -7.31 -28.44
N MET A 172 4.92 -8.56 -27.96
CA MET A 172 4.24 -9.70 -28.57
C MET A 172 2.71 -9.52 -28.56
N MET A 173 2.15 -9.07 -27.43
CA MET A 173 0.72 -8.81 -27.29
C MET A 173 0.25 -7.69 -28.22
N ARG A 174 0.93 -6.55 -28.26
CA ARG A 174 0.57 -5.43 -29.14
C ARG A 174 0.64 -5.82 -30.62
N PHE A 175 1.67 -6.57 -31.02
CA PHE A 175 1.79 -7.08 -32.39
C PHE A 175 0.60 -7.96 -32.80
N HIS A 176 0.06 -8.76 -31.88
CA HIS A 176 -1.12 -9.58 -32.15
C HIS A 176 -2.41 -8.78 -32.05
N ALA A 177 -2.55 -7.94 -31.02
CA ALA A 177 -3.74 -7.16 -30.71
C ALA A 177 -4.07 -6.09 -31.75
N GLN A 178 -3.07 -5.52 -32.45
CA GLN A 178 -3.29 -4.52 -33.51
C GLN A 178 -4.16 -5.02 -34.67
N LYS A 179 -4.36 -6.35 -34.80
CA LYS A 179 -5.22 -6.97 -35.81
C LYS A 179 -6.71 -6.83 -35.50
N PHE A 180 -7.06 -6.37 -34.30
CA PHE A 180 -8.43 -6.26 -33.81
C PHE A 180 -8.74 -4.80 -33.47
N SER A 181 -9.98 -4.37 -33.68
CA SER A 181 -10.41 -2.99 -33.39
C SER A 181 -10.99 -2.83 -31.98
N GLN A 182 -11.82 -3.78 -31.52
CA GLN A 182 -12.52 -3.72 -30.24
C GLN A 182 -11.63 -4.10 -29.06
N SER A 183 -11.62 -3.27 -28.00
CA SER A 183 -10.78 -3.45 -26.79
C SER A 183 -11.01 -4.80 -26.10
N ALA A 184 -12.26 -5.24 -25.95
CA ALA A 184 -12.59 -6.55 -25.39
C ALA A 184 -11.97 -7.71 -26.19
N VAL A 185 -11.99 -7.62 -27.52
CA VAL A 185 -11.39 -8.64 -28.40
C VAL A 185 -9.86 -8.60 -28.31
N LYS A 186 -9.25 -7.41 -28.26
CA LYS A 186 -7.80 -7.25 -28.05
C LYS A 186 -7.34 -7.94 -26.76
N ILE A 187 -8.07 -7.74 -25.66
CA ILE A 187 -7.76 -8.33 -24.36
C ILE A 187 -7.86 -9.85 -24.43
N ALA A 188 -8.99 -10.39 -24.90
CA ALA A 188 -9.19 -11.83 -25.03
C ALA A 188 -8.12 -12.50 -25.90
N GLN A 189 -7.77 -11.87 -27.03
CA GLN A 189 -6.74 -12.37 -27.95
C GLN A 189 -5.32 -12.28 -27.37
N SER A 190 -5.03 -11.27 -26.54
CA SER A 190 -3.74 -11.14 -25.87
C SER A 190 -3.54 -12.24 -24.81
N ARG A 191 -4.59 -12.55 -24.03
CA ARG A 191 -4.58 -13.70 -23.09
C ARG A 191 -4.37 -15.01 -23.85
N ALA A 192 -5.13 -15.23 -24.93
CA ALA A 192 -5.01 -16.42 -25.75
C ALA A 192 -3.62 -16.59 -26.38
N LEU A 193 -2.99 -15.50 -26.83
CA LEU A 193 -1.62 -15.52 -27.34
C LEU A 193 -0.64 -16.01 -26.27
N LEU A 194 -0.70 -15.45 -25.07
CA LEU A 194 0.25 -15.81 -24.01
C LEU A 194 0.08 -17.29 -23.59
N GLU A 195 -1.16 -17.76 -23.46
CA GLU A 195 -1.44 -19.18 -23.23
C GLU A 195 -0.90 -20.07 -24.36
N PHE A 196 -1.07 -19.67 -25.61
CA PHE A 196 -0.56 -20.39 -26.77
C PHE A 196 0.98 -20.48 -26.73
N LEU A 197 1.67 -19.36 -26.47
CA LEU A 197 3.13 -19.33 -26.38
C LEU A 197 3.64 -20.22 -25.24
N ALA A 198 3.02 -20.14 -24.06
CA ALA A 198 3.41 -20.94 -22.91
C ALA A 198 3.18 -22.45 -23.13
N ARG A 199 2.11 -22.84 -23.82
CA ARG A 199 1.80 -24.25 -24.16
C ARG A 199 2.65 -24.81 -25.29
N SER A 200 3.19 -23.95 -26.17
CA SER A 200 3.97 -24.38 -27.33
C SER A 200 5.39 -24.84 -26.97
N ILE A 201 5.87 -24.52 -25.77
CA ILE A 201 7.19 -24.93 -25.29
C ILE A 201 7.04 -26.28 -24.56
N GLN A 202 7.47 -27.35 -25.23
CA GLN A 202 7.31 -28.73 -24.73
C GLN A 202 8.32 -29.10 -23.63
N ASP A 203 9.52 -28.52 -23.65
CA ASP A 203 10.52 -28.77 -22.61
C ASP A 203 10.20 -27.95 -21.35
N GLU A 204 9.80 -28.64 -20.28
CA GLU A 204 9.46 -28.01 -19.00
C GLU A 204 10.66 -27.34 -18.31
N LYS A 205 11.89 -27.69 -18.69
CA LYS A 205 13.11 -27.09 -18.14
C LYS A 205 13.59 -25.88 -18.92
N ASN A 206 12.93 -25.54 -20.03
CA ASN A 206 13.27 -24.37 -20.83
C ASN A 206 13.02 -23.08 -20.02
N PRO A 207 14.05 -22.24 -19.75
CA PRO A 207 13.89 -21.04 -18.92
C PRO A 207 12.86 -20.04 -19.45
N TYR A 208 12.78 -19.88 -20.78
CA TYR A 208 11.78 -19.03 -21.42
C TYR A 208 10.36 -19.59 -21.24
N GLY A 209 10.19 -20.91 -21.34
CA GLY A 209 8.91 -21.58 -21.06
C GLY A 209 8.46 -21.44 -19.62
N ILE A 210 9.38 -21.58 -18.65
CA ILE A 210 9.11 -21.35 -17.22
C ILE A 210 8.65 -19.89 -17.00
N PHE A 211 9.36 -18.93 -17.58
CA PHE A 211 9.00 -17.52 -17.51
C PHE A 211 7.59 -17.25 -18.07
N LEU A 212 7.29 -17.70 -19.29
CA LEU A 212 5.97 -17.51 -19.89
C LEU A 212 4.85 -18.15 -19.06
N LYS A 213 5.07 -19.34 -18.49
CA LYS A 213 4.10 -19.98 -17.59
C LYS A 213 3.85 -19.14 -16.34
N SER A 214 4.90 -18.59 -15.73
CA SER A 214 4.77 -17.71 -14.56
C SER A 214 3.97 -16.43 -14.88
N GLU A 215 4.10 -15.90 -16.10
CA GLU A 215 3.35 -14.72 -16.53
C GLU A 215 1.89 -15.06 -16.87
N VAL A 216 1.61 -16.25 -17.43
CA VAL A 216 0.22 -16.75 -17.59
C VAL A 216 -0.47 -16.87 -16.23
N GLU A 217 0.23 -17.44 -15.24
CA GLU A 217 -0.29 -17.57 -13.87
C GLU A 217 -0.55 -16.21 -13.26
N LEU A 218 0.40 -15.28 -13.35
CA LEU A 218 0.23 -13.91 -12.86
C LEU A 218 -0.99 -13.23 -13.49
N MET A 219 -1.16 -13.34 -14.81
CA MET A 219 -2.27 -12.70 -15.53
C MET A 219 -3.64 -13.32 -15.27
N ARG A 220 -3.70 -14.58 -14.82
CA ARG A 220 -4.96 -15.26 -14.50
C ARG A 220 -5.71 -14.54 -13.38
N ASP A 221 -4.97 -13.99 -12.43
CA ASP A 221 -5.51 -13.33 -11.24
C ASP A 221 -5.76 -11.82 -11.46
N GLN A 222 -5.41 -11.28 -12.63
CA GLN A 222 -5.58 -9.87 -12.97
C GLN A 222 -6.84 -9.63 -13.80
N ASN A 223 -7.52 -8.53 -13.51
CA ASN A 223 -8.68 -8.09 -14.30
C ASN A 223 -8.26 -7.60 -15.71
N ASP A 224 -9.26 -7.41 -16.55
CA ASP A 224 -9.06 -6.98 -17.94
C ASP A 224 -8.52 -5.55 -18.07
N ALA A 225 -8.85 -4.68 -17.12
CA ALA A 225 -8.32 -3.31 -17.07
C ALA A 225 -6.79 -3.31 -16.85
N TYR A 226 -6.29 -4.09 -15.90
CA TYR A 226 -4.86 -4.24 -15.65
C TYR A 226 -4.13 -4.72 -16.89
N LEU A 227 -4.64 -5.76 -17.58
CA LEU A 227 -4.01 -6.25 -18.81
C LEU A 227 -3.98 -5.16 -19.88
N PHE A 228 -5.09 -4.45 -20.07
CA PHE A 228 -5.20 -3.40 -21.08
C PHE A 228 -4.23 -2.26 -20.80
N HIS A 229 -4.24 -1.69 -19.60
CA HIS A 229 -3.38 -0.57 -19.25
C HIS A 229 -1.91 -0.98 -19.21
N GLU A 230 -1.58 -2.13 -18.60
CA GLU A 230 -0.18 -2.56 -18.46
C GLU A 230 0.44 -3.04 -19.79
N HIS A 231 -0.31 -3.76 -20.65
CA HIS A 231 0.26 -4.43 -21.83
C HIS A 231 -0.20 -3.86 -23.16
N LEU A 232 -1.33 -3.13 -23.22
CA LEU A 232 -1.91 -2.70 -24.49
C LEU A 232 -1.94 -1.19 -24.70
N GLU A 233 -1.74 -0.37 -23.66
CA GLU A 233 -1.59 1.09 -23.84
C GLU A 233 -0.51 1.43 -24.86
N ASP A 234 -0.53 2.63 -25.43
CA ASP A 234 0.46 2.99 -26.44
C ASP A 234 1.81 3.37 -25.85
N THR A 235 1.80 4.05 -24.70
CA THR A 235 2.99 4.58 -24.04
C THR A 235 3.29 3.79 -22.79
N ASN A 236 4.41 3.08 -22.75
CA ASN A 236 5.05 2.65 -21.52
C ASN A 236 6.55 2.76 -21.72
N GLN A 237 7.21 3.60 -20.94
CA GLN A 237 8.64 3.84 -21.05
C GLN A 237 9.32 3.53 -19.72
N PRO A 238 9.79 2.28 -19.53
CA PRO A 238 10.69 1.96 -18.42
C PRO A 238 12.02 2.70 -18.62
N MET A 239 12.73 2.96 -17.53
CA MET A 239 14.05 3.59 -17.57
C MET A 239 14.96 3.02 -16.49
N TYR A 240 16.25 3.27 -16.58
CA TYR A 240 17.14 2.98 -15.46
C TYR A 240 16.92 4.00 -14.33
N PHE A 241 17.16 3.58 -13.10
CA PHE A 241 17.03 4.44 -11.94
C PHE A 241 17.96 5.67 -12.02
N HIS A 242 19.19 5.50 -12.48
CA HIS A 242 20.13 6.61 -12.62
C HIS A 242 19.64 7.66 -13.63
N GLU A 243 18.89 7.27 -14.67
CA GLU A 243 18.31 8.19 -15.65
C GLU A 243 17.18 9.00 -15.01
N PHE A 244 16.30 8.34 -14.25
CA PHE A 244 15.27 9.02 -13.47
C PHE A 244 15.88 10.01 -12.46
N ALA A 245 16.91 9.59 -11.72
CA ALA A 245 17.59 10.43 -10.74
C ALA A 245 18.22 11.67 -11.39
N GLN A 246 18.84 11.52 -12.57
CA GLN A 246 19.38 12.64 -13.35
C GLN A 246 18.28 13.59 -13.82
N MET A 247 17.13 13.08 -14.29
CA MET A 247 15.99 13.92 -14.66
C MET A 247 15.44 14.72 -13.47
N ALA A 248 15.32 14.09 -12.30
CA ALA A 248 14.88 14.78 -11.09
C ALA A 248 15.90 15.85 -10.64
N GLN A 249 17.19 15.53 -10.70
CA GLN A 249 18.27 16.47 -10.35
C GLN A 249 18.31 17.68 -11.29
N ALA A 250 18.09 17.49 -12.60
CA ALA A 250 18.03 18.59 -13.56
C ALA A 250 16.91 19.61 -13.24
N GLU A 251 15.87 19.19 -12.52
CA GLU A 251 14.77 20.05 -12.05
C GLU A 251 14.98 20.54 -10.60
N GLY A 252 16.14 20.30 -9.98
CA GLY A 252 16.46 20.76 -8.62
C GLY A 252 15.79 19.94 -7.50
N LEU A 253 15.58 18.65 -7.76
CA LEU A 253 15.11 17.65 -6.80
C LEU A 253 16.21 16.63 -6.50
N LYS A 254 16.20 16.05 -5.29
CA LYS A 254 17.14 15.02 -4.83
C LYS A 254 16.37 13.77 -4.41
N TYR A 255 16.93 12.59 -4.71
CA TYR A 255 16.40 11.31 -4.25
C TYR A 255 16.58 11.17 -2.74
N LEU A 256 15.48 10.93 -2.02
CA LEU A 256 15.47 10.65 -0.59
C LEU A 256 15.67 9.16 -0.31
N GLY A 257 14.94 8.30 -1.03
CA GLY A 257 14.83 6.87 -0.79
C GLY A 257 13.63 6.28 -1.53
N ASP A 258 13.33 5.01 -1.30
CA ASP A 258 12.13 4.37 -1.83
C ASP A 258 11.04 4.31 -0.76
N SER A 259 9.76 4.37 -1.14
CA SER A 259 8.65 4.19 -0.20
C SER A 259 8.65 2.79 0.44
N ASP A 260 9.39 1.87 -0.14
CA ASP A 260 9.75 0.60 0.48
C ASP A 260 11.26 0.53 0.79
N LEU A 261 11.65 0.94 2.00
CA LEU A 261 13.05 0.93 2.45
C LEU A 261 13.70 -0.46 2.45
N ARG A 262 12.90 -1.53 2.44
CA ARG A 262 13.43 -2.91 2.34
C ARG A 262 14.18 -3.12 1.04
N THR A 263 13.74 -2.44 -0.02
CA THR A 263 14.38 -2.48 -1.33
C THR A 263 15.75 -1.80 -1.36
N MET A 264 16.05 -0.96 -0.36
CA MET A 264 17.34 -0.30 -0.16
C MET A 264 18.27 -1.13 0.75
N GLY A 265 17.72 -2.07 1.51
CA GLY A 265 18.46 -2.92 2.43
C GLY A 265 19.34 -3.95 1.73
N VAL A 266 20.47 -4.30 2.35
CA VAL A 266 21.46 -5.26 1.84
C VAL A 266 21.68 -6.44 2.79
N ALA A 267 20.88 -6.56 3.84
CA ALA A 267 21.09 -7.53 4.93
C ALA A 267 20.93 -9.00 4.48
N ASP A 268 20.12 -9.23 3.46
CA ASP A 268 19.89 -10.51 2.77
C ASP A 268 21.05 -10.91 1.86
N MET A 269 21.99 -10.01 1.58
CA MET A 269 23.10 -10.24 0.65
C MET A 269 24.34 -10.84 1.33
N SER A 270 25.17 -11.52 0.53
CA SER A 270 26.45 -12.06 0.99
C SER A 270 27.37 -10.98 1.56
N LEU A 271 28.32 -11.37 2.41
CA LEU A 271 29.30 -10.43 2.96
C LEU A 271 30.11 -9.76 1.84
N GLU A 272 30.51 -10.53 0.82
CA GLU A 272 31.25 -10.04 -0.35
C GLU A 272 30.45 -8.99 -1.12
N THR A 273 29.17 -9.25 -1.41
CA THR A 273 28.30 -8.29 -2.11
C THR A 273 28.14 -7.01 -1.31
N ARG A 274 27.94 -7.10 0.01
CA ARG A 274 27.85 -5.92 0.89
C ARG A 274 29.14 -5.11 0.90
N GLN A 275 30.30 -5.77 0.95
CA GLN A 275 31.59 -5.11 0.89
C GLN A 275 31.81 -4.39 -0.44
N MET A 276 31.40 -5.01 -1.56
CA MET A 276 31.45 -4.35 -2.87
C MET A 276 30.52 -3.13 -2.91
N LEU A 277 29.25 -3.27 -2.51
CA LEU A 277 28.30 -2.15 -2.53
C LEU A 277 28.77 -0.97 -1.66
N ALA A 278 29.47 -1.25 -0.56
CA ALA A 278 30.05 -0.23 0.31
C ALA A 278 31.21 0.58 -0.34
N THR A 279 31.78 0.14 -1.47
CA THR A 279 32.81 0.88 -2.21
C THR A 279 32.25 1.74 -3.35
N THR A 280 30.94 1.68 -3.60
CA THR A 280 30.28 2.52 -4.62
C THR A 280 30.41 4.01 -4.28
N GLY A 281 30.48 4.85 -5.32
CA GLY A 281 30.80 6.28 -5.17
C GLY A 281 29.67 7.13 -4.58
N SER A 282 28.43 6.62 -4.59
CA SER A 282 27.26 7.34 -4.10
C SER A 282 26.11 6.37 -3.77
N LEU A 283 25.13 6.85 -3.00
CA LEU A 283 23.87 6.13 -2.77
C LEU A 283 23.15 5.81 -4.09
N LEU A 284 23.21 6.71 -5.08
CA LEU A 284 22.55 6.51 -6.37
C LEU A 284 23.16 5.33 -7.13
N ASP A 285 24.50 5.21 -7.09
CA ASP A 285 25.20 4.07 -7.67
C ASP A 285 24.85 2.78 -6.93
N THR A 286 24.86 2.80 -5.59
CA THR A 286 24.45 1.64 -4.78
C THR A 286 23.06 1.15 -5.19
N GLU A 287 22.09 2.06 -5.25
CA GLU A 287 20.70 1.78 -5.64
C GLU A 287 20.59 1.24 -7.08
N GLN A 288 21.36 1.79 -8.01
CA GLN A 288 21.37 1.29 -9.39
C GLN A 288 21.97 -0.13 -9.47
N TYR A 289 23.02 -0.43 -8.71
CA TYR A 289 23.55 -1.80 -8.61
C TYR A 289 22.55 -2.75 -7.97
N LEU A 290 21.79 -2.31 -6.96
CA LEU A 290 20.72 -3.10 -6.38
C LEU A 290 19.64 -3.43 -7.42
N ASP A 291 19.33 -2.53 -8.34
CA ASP A 291 18.40 -2.82 -9.44
C ASP A 291 18.91 -3.92 -10.37
N PHE A 292 20.21 -3.90 -10.68
CA PHE A 292 20.83 -4.96 -11.48
C PHE A 292 20.85 -6.30 -10.74
N LEU A 293 21.24 -6.31 -9.47
CA LEU A 293 21.33 -7.52 -8.65
C LEU A 293 19.96 -8.16 -8.38
N ARG A 294 18.91 -7.34 -8.24
CA ARG A 294 17.56 -7.78 -7.90
C ARG A 294 16.62 -7.87 -9.11
N ASN A 295 17.11 -7.55 -10.30
CA ASN A 295 16.31 -7.49 -11.52
C ASN A 295 15.04 -6.65 -11.32
N ARG A 296 15.20 -5.46 -10.72
CA ARG A 296 14.07 -4.65 -10.25
C ARG A 296 13.20 -4.18 -11.43
N MET A 297 11.89 -4.30 -11.28
CA MET A 297 10.92 -3.96 -12.32
C MET A 297 10.16 -2.66 -12.07
N PHE A 298 10.12 -2.19 -10.82
CA PHE A 298 9.30 -1.05 -10.39
C PHE A 298 9.95 -0.33 -9.20
N ARG A 299 9.88 1.00 -9.21
CA ARG A 299 10.33 1.87 -8.10
C ARG A 299 9.21 2.78 -7.63
N MET A 300 9.31 3.18 -6.36
CA MET A 300 8.40 4.08 -5.68
C MET A 300 9.24 5.17 -5.02
N SER A 301 9.90 5.98 -5.83
CA SER A 301 10.93 6.90 -5.39
C SER A 301 10.35 8.10 -4.66
N LEU A 302 11.02 8.47 -3.58
CA LEU A 302 10.76 9.68 -2.82
C LEU A 302 11.77 10.74 -3.22
N LEU A 303 11.28 11.94 -3.50
CA LEU A 303 12.08 13.11 -3.88
C LEU A 303 11.85 14.25 -2.89
N VAL A 304 12.91 15.00 -2.62
CA VAL A 304 12.90 16.24 -1.81
C VAL A 304 13.59 17.36 -2.60
N HIS A 305 13.54 18.59 -2.10
CA HIS A 305 14.34 19.67 -2.71
C HIS A 305 15.84 19.38 -2.62
N GLU A 306 16.60 19.79 -3.64
CA GLU A 306 18.04 19.53 -3.72
C GLU A 306 18.86 20.03 -2.52
N ASN A 307 18.43 21.14 -1.89
CA ASN A 307 19.08 21.73 -0.72
C ASN A 307 18.79 21.01 0.61
N VAL A 308 17.94 19.99 0.60
CA VAL A 308 17.68 19.15 1.78
C VAL A 308 18.79 18.11 1.90
N GLU A 309 19.27 17.91 3.13
CA GLU A 309 20.35 16.97 3.44
C GLU A 309 19.85 15.87 4.40
N PRO A 310 19.41 14.71 3.87
CA PRO A 310 19.05 13.55 4.68
C PRO A 310 20.27 12.92 5.34
N SER A 311 20.09 12.37 6.54
CA SER A 311 21.09 11.52 7.20
C SER A 311 20.73 10.06 7.01
N TYR A 312 21.54 9.35 6.21
CA TYR A 312 21.44 7.90 6.03
C TYR A 312 22.07 7.09 7.17
N GLN A 313 22.76 7.76 8.10
CA GLN A 313 23.14 7.17 9.38
C GLN A 313 21.93 7.22 10.32
N VAL A 314 21.24 6.08 10.42
CA VAL A 314 20.02 5.94 11.22
C VAL A 314 20.36 5.95 12.71
N GLN A 315 19.72 6.84 13.46
CA GLN A 315 19.89 6.94 14.92
C GLN A 315 18.79 6.14 15.62
N SER A 316 19.12 4.98 16.20
CA SER A 316 18.14 4.11 16.86
C SER A 316 17.28 4.80 17.92
N ARG A 317 17.85 5.77 18.66
CA ARG A 317 17.12 6.55 19.67
C ARG A 317 15.87 7.26 19.12
N ARG A 318 15.88 7.60 17.83
CA ARG A 318 14.78 8.33 17.17
C ARG A 318 13.54 7.48 16.99
N VAL A 319 13.56 6.20 17.40
CA VAL A 319 12.35 5.39 17.59
C VAL A 319 11.32 6.10 18.47
N GLU A 320 11.74 7.00 19.36
CA GLU A 320 10.85 7.85 20.18
C GLU A 320 9.97 8.81 19.37
N GLU A 321 10.34 9.13 18.13
CA GLU A 321 9.59 10.04 17.25
C GLU A 321 8.44 9.35 16.50
N PHE A 322 8.27 8.05 16.71
CA PHE A 322 7.34 7.19 16.00
C PHE A 322 6.33 6.54 16.92
N HIS A 323 5.16 6.29 16.35
CA HIS A 323 4.23 5.28 16.81
C HIS A 323 4.54 3.96 16.08
N LEU A 324 4.46 2.85 16.80
CA LEU A 324 4.88 1.53 16.35
C LEU A 324 3.66 0.61 16.20
N ALA A 325 3.62 -0.19 15.15
CA ALA A 325 2.65 -1.28 14.97
C ALA A 325 3.34 -2.54 14.47
N SER A 326 2.73 -3.70 14.70
CA SER A 326 3.24 -5.00 14.23
C SER A 326 2.09 -5.97 13.97
N SER A 327 2.06 -6.53 12.75
CA SER A 327 1.15 -7.62 12.40
C SER A 327 1.70 -9.00 12.77
N LEU A 328 2.88 -9.08 13.39
CA LEU A 328 3.48 -10.34 13.78
C LEU A 328 2.64 -11.02 14.85
N VAL A 329 2.46 -12.34 14.70
CA VAL A 329 1.63 -13.14 15.61
C VAL A 329 2.53 -14.02 16.48
N PRO A 330 2.56 -13.83 17.81
CA PRO A 330 3.36 -14.67 18.70
C PRO A 330 2.78 -16.10 18.79
N GLU A 331 3.64 -17.08 18.97
CA GLU A 331 3.21 -18.44 19.31
C GLU A 331 2.60 -18.48 20.73
N PRO A 332 1.41 -19.07 20.95
CA PRO A 332 0.63 -18.90 22.19
C PRO A 332 1.29 -19.40 23.48
N ALA A 333 2.17 -20.40 23.40
CA ALA A 333 2.80 -21.05 24.56
C ALA A 333 4.20 -20.50 24.88
N GLY A 334 4.52 -19.30 24.40
CA GLY A 334 5.83 -18.69 24.52
C GLY A 334 6.17 -18.17 25.92
N ASP A 335 7.32 -18.57 26.46
CA ASP A 335 7.90 -17.94 27.65
C ASP A 335 8.59 -16.62 27.29
N LEU A 336 8.06 -15.52 27.83
CA LEU A 336 8.58 -14.17 27.63
C LEU A 336 9.81 -13.87 28.50
N LEU A 337 10.02 -14.59 29.61
CA LEU A 337 11.06 -14.30 30.59
C LEU A 337 12.37 -15.04 30.30
N SER A 338 12.31 -16.25 29.73
CA SER A 338 13.53 -16.98 29.37
C SER A 338 14.17 -16.49 28.09
N THR A 339 15.42 -16.90 27.87
CA THR A 339 16.17 -16.69 26.62
C THR A 339 15.85 -17.71 25.54
N SER A 340 14.93 -18.65 25.79
CA SER A 340 14.49 -19.64 24.81
C SER A 340 13.83 -18.93 23.62
N PRO A 341 14.05 -19.33 22.36
CA PRO A 341 13.45 -18.66 21.22
C PRO A 341 11.91 -18.67 21.29
N LEU A 342 11.28 -17.49 21.15
CA LEU A 342 9.86 -17.36 20.86
C LEU A 342 9.67 -17.04 19.38
N LYS A 343 8.80 -17.82 18.73
CA LYS A 343 8.48 -17.70 17.33
C LYS A 343 7.36 -16.68 17.09
N PHE A 344 7.57 -15.81 16.12
CA PHE A 344 6.61 -14.81 15.64
C PHE A 344 6.31 -15.07 14.17
N HIS A 345 5.05 -15.39 13.88
CA HIS A 345 4.60 -15.65 12.52
C HIS A 345 4.41 -14.34 11.76
N CYS A 346 5.00 -14.29 10.57
CA CYS A 346 4.75 -13.26 9.58
C CYS A 346 3.89 -13.86 8.47
N PHE A 347 2.87 -13.14 8.02
CA PHE A 347 2.02 -13.62 6.92
C PHE A 347 2.88 -13.82 5.65
N GLY A 348 2.78 -15.00 5.05
CA GLY A 348 3.45 -15.33 3.78
C GLY A 348 4.97 -15.55 3.85
N MET A 349 5.60 -15.55 5.02
CA MET A 349 7.05 -15.75 5.16
C MET A 349 7.46 -16.61 6.35
N ALA A 350 8.75 -16.95 6.41
CA ALA A 350 9.34 -17.61 7.55
C ALA A 350 9.14 -16.78 8.82
N ALA A 351 8.86 -17.46 9.93
CA ALA A 351 8.71 -16.83 11.22
C ALA A 351 10.04 -16.26 11.73
N VAL A 352 9.96 -15.21 12.53
CA VAL A 352 11.11 -14.62 13.22
C VAL A 352 11.23 -15.26 14.61
N ASN A 353 12.44 -15.61 15.01
CA ASN A 353 12.72 -16.14 16.33
C ASN A 353 13.40 -15.08 17.19
N LEU A 354 12.90 -14.86 18.40
CA LEU A 354 13.44 -13.87 19.34
C LEU A 354 13.82 -14.53 20.65
N THR A 355 15.00 -14.20 21.15
CA THR A 355 15.52 -14.70 22.45
C THR A 355 15.39 -13.65 23.54
N GLU A 356 15.50 -12.37 23.20
CA GLU A 356 15.54 -11.26 24.16
C GLU A 356 14.19 -11.02 24.86
N PRO A 357 14.08 -11.18 26.19
CA PRO A 357 12.82 -11.09 26.93
C PRO A 357 12.03 -9.79 26.67
N PHE A 358 12.71 -8.64 26.72
CA PHE A 358 12.07 -7.35 26.53
C PHE A 358 11.55 -7.18 25.09
N MET A 359 12.29 -7.68 24.08
CA MET A 359 11.86 -7.60 22.68
C MET A 359 10.63 -8.50 22.42
N LYS A 360 10.60 -9.70 23.00
CA LYS A 360 9.42 -10.57 22.95
C LYS A 360 8.20 -9.86 23.52
N ALA A 361 8.35 -9.30 24.72
CA ALA A 361 7.27 -8.58 25.40
C ALA A 361 6.80 -7.35 24.60
N ALA A 362 7.72 -6.60 23.98
CA ALA A 362 7.40 -5.48 23.11
C ALA A 362 6.59 -5.90 21.88
N LEU A 363 7.01 -6.95 21.15
CA LEU A 363 6.24 -7.41 19.98
C LEU A 363 4.88 -8.02 20.37
N VAL A 364 4.77 -8.67 21.53
CA VAL A 364 3.46 -9.13 22.06
C VAL A 364 2.55 -7.94 22.38
N ALA A 365 3.07 -6.87 22.98
CA ALA A 365 2.29 -5.65 23.22
C ALA A 365 1.79 -5.01 21.92
N LEU A 366 2.65 -4.94 20.89
CA LEU A 366 2.25 -4.45 19.57
C LEU A 366 1.21 -5.36 18.90
N HIS A 367 1.34 -6.68 19.03
CA HIS A 367 0.38 -7.65 18.52
C HIS A 367 -1.01 -7.48 19.16
N GLU A 368 -1.07 -7.31 20.48
CA GLU A 368 -2.33 -7.10 21.20
C GLU A 368 -2.99 -5.77 20.85
N GLN A 369 -2.20 -4.75 20.52
CA GLN A 369 -2.70 -3.45 20.07
C GLN A 369 -3.13 -3.48 18.59
N TRP A 370 -2.68 -4.46 17.79
CA TRP A 370 -2.98 -4.55 16.37
C TRP A 370 -4.49 -4.52 16.10
N PRO A 371 -4.97 -3.74 15.11
CA PRO A 371 -4.25 -2.99 14.08
C PRO A 371 -3.91 -1.54 14.45
N GLY A 372 -3.86 -1.19 15.74
CA GLY A 372 -3.45 0.12 16.23
C GLY A 372 -1.96 0.25 16.42
N THR A 373 -1.56 1.38 17.01
CA THR A 373 -0.15 1.70 17.29
C THR A 373 0.09 2.01 18.77
N LEU A 374 1.33 1.84 19.23
CA LEU A 374 1.80 2.31 20.53
C LEU A 374 2.91 3.37 20.34
N SER A 375 2.90 4.43 21.14
CA SER A 375 4.09 5.28 21.33
C SER A 375 5.20 4.50 22.03
N LEU A 376 6.43 5.03 22.03
CA LEU A 376 7.55 4.41 22.75
C LEU A 376 7.25 4.28 24.26
N GLU A 377 6.66 5.29 24.89
CA GLU A 377 6.34 5.23 26.33
C GLU A 377 5.30 4.15 26.64
N GLU A 378 4.25 4.05 25.83
CA GLU A 378 3.23 3.01 25.98
C GLU A 378 3.84 1.63 25.76
N LEU A 379 4.71 1.48 24.76
CA LEU A 379 5.40 0.22 24.47
C LEU A 379 6.30 -0.19 25.63
N LEU A 380 7.12 0.72 26.16
CA LEU A 380 7.99 0.46 27.30
C LEU A 380 7.15 0.06 28.53
N SER A 381 6.03 0.74 28.75
CA SER A 381 5.12 0.44 29.87
C SER A 381 4.48 -0.95 29.73
N GLN A 382 3.88 -1.24 28.58
CA GLN A 382 3.19 -2.52 28.34
C GLN A 382 4.17 -3.69 28.29
N ALA A 383 5.33 -3.52 27.66
CA ALA A 383 6.38 -4.55 27.62
C ALA A 383 6.90 -4.87 29.02
N SER A 384 7.18 -3.85 29.84
CA SER A 384 7.66 -4.04 31.22
C SER A 384 6.63 -4.80 32.07
N ALA A 385 5.35 -4.42 31.97
CA ALA A 385 4.27 -5.10 32.69
C ALA A 385 4.17 -6.59 32.34
N LYS A 386 4.34 -6.97 31.07
CA LYS A 386 4.30 -8.37 30.60
C LYS A 386 5.41 -9.25 31.17
N ILE A 387 6.51 -8.66 31.61
CA ILE A 387 7.64 -9.37 32.23
C ILE A 387 7.78 -9.08 33.73
N GLY A 388 6.74 -8.50 34.36
CA GLY A 388 6.73 -8.23 35.79
C GLY A 388 7.70 -7.14 36.26
N LEU A 389 8.13 -6.25 35.37
CA LEU A 389 9.03 -5.14 35.66
C LEU A 389 8.27 -3.80 35.68
N GLN A 390 8.85 -2.82 36.37
CA GLN A 390 8.41 -1.43 36.26
C GLN A 390 9.00 -0.78 35.00
N PRO A 391 8.31 0.20 34.39
CA PRO A 391 8.86 0.94 33.27
C PRO A 391 10.22 1.58 33.63
N PRO A 392 11.20 1.55 32.72
CA PRO A 392 12.54 2.07 32.98
C PRO A 392 12.49 3.58 33.26
N GLN A 393 13.06 3.99 34.40
CA GLN A 393 13.13 5.40 34.79
C GLN A 393 14.17 6.17 33.94
N PRO A 394 14.05 7.50 33.80
CA PRO A 394 15.03 8.31 33.09
C PRO A 394 16.47 8.08 33.59
N GLY A 395 17.40 7.83 32.66
CA GLY A 395 18.81 7.57 32.95
C GLY A 395 19.45 6.60 31.94
N GLN A 396 20.73 6.28 32.15
CA GLN A 396 21.54 5.51 31.19
C GLN A 396 20.95 4.14 30.83
N ALA A 397 20.35 3.44 31.80
CA ALA A 397 19.74 2.13 31.55
C ALA A 397 18.57 2.23 30.55
N ARG A 398 17.75 3.28 30.67
CA ARG A 398 16.64 3.55 29.75
C ARG A 398 17.17 3.92 28.37
N GLU A 399 18.18 4.77 28.29
CA GLU A 399 18.80 5.15 27.02
C GLU A 399 19.39 3.95 26.27
N ASN A 400 20.09 3.06 26.99
CA ASN A 400 20.63 1.83 26.41
C ASN A 400 19.53 0.91 25.88
N LEU A 401 18.43 0.77 26.64
CA LEU A 401 17.28 -0.02 26.21
C LEU A 401 16.62 0.56 24.96
N ILE A 402 16.41 1.88 24.92
CA ILE A 402 15.84 2.56 23.74
C ILE A 402 16.75 2.40 22.53
N GLN A 403 18.06 2.51 22.70
CA GLN A 403 19.03 2.32 21.63
C GLN A 403 18.98 0.88 21.06
N GLN A 404 18.89 -0.13 21.93
CA GLN A 404 18.79 -1.53 21.54
C GLN A 404 17.44 -1.85 20.88
N LEU A 405 16.34 -1.44 21.51
CA LEU A 405 14.97 -1.64 21.03
C LEU A 405 14.76 -0.96 19.69
N GLY A 406 15.14 0.33 19.58
CA GLY A 406 15.05 1.09 18.34
C GLY A 406 15.88 0.49 17.22
N GLY A 407 17.10 0.03 17.52
CA GLY A 407 17.97 -0.60 16.51
C GLY A 407 17.36 -1.88 15.94
N ALA A 408 16.78 -2.72 16.80
CA ALA A 408 16.10 -3.94 16.38
C ALA A 408 14.81 -3.65 15.61
N LEU A 409 13.96 -2.73 16.08
CA LEU A 409 12.72 -2.34 15.39
C LEU A 409 12.98 -1.74 14.01
N PHE A 410 13.99 -0.89 13.87
CA PHE A 410 14.40 -0.33 12.58
C PHE A 410 15.00 -1.40 11.66
N SER A 411 15.77 -2.34 12.20
CA SER A 411 16.22 -3.51 11.45
C SER A 411 15.02 -4.31 10.92
N TYR A 412 14.01 -4.58 11.75
CA TYR A 412 12.80 -5.29 11.32
C TYR A 412 11.98 -4.51 10.28
N TYR A 413 11.79 -3.20 10.48
CA TYR A 413 11.11 -2.33 9.52
C TYR A 413 11.76 -2.35 8.13
N THR A 414 13.09 -2.46 8.08
CA THR A 414 13.87 -2.43 6.83
C THR A 414 14.22 -3.80 6.26
N SER A 415 13.88 -4.91 6.92
CA SER A 415 14.26 -6.27 6.48
C SER A 415 13.12 -7.28 6.45
N LEU A 416 12.07 -7.09 7.25
CA LEU A 416 10.90 -7.99 7.27
C LEU A 416 9.82 -7.51 6.30
N PRO A 417 8.84 -8.36 5.97
CA PRO A 417 7.70 -7.97 5.14
C PRO A 417 6.96 -6.72 5.61
N MET A 418 6.33 -6.04 4.66
CA MET A 418 5.36 -4.99 4.94
C MET A 418 4.33 -5.46 5.96
N GLY A 419 4.07 -4.63 6.98
CA GLY A 419 3.18 -4.96 8.08
C GLY A 419 3.87 -5.61 9.28
N ALA A 420 5.03 -6.25 9.12
CA ALA A 420 5.70 -6.95 10.21
C ALA A 420 6.10 -6.00 11.34
N VAL A 421 6.78 -4.91 11.02
CA VAL A 421 6.95 -3.75 11.91
C VAL A 421 6.71 -2.51 11.07
N GLU A 422 5.90 -1.58 11.56
CA GLU A 422 5.54 -0.37 10.86
C GLU A 422 5.75 0.86 11.74
N LEU A 423 6.26 1.92 11.12
CA LEU A 423 6.49 3.22 11.75
C LEU A 423 5.41 4.21 11.29
N PHE A 424 4.81 4.90 12.26
CA PHE A 424 3.81 5.94 12.03
C PHE A 424 4.24 7.25 12.67
N THR A 425 3.82 8.39 12.11
CA THR A 425 4.09 9.71 12.72
C THR A 425 2.96 10.20 13.63
N ARG A 426 1.88 9.43 13.71
CA ARG A 426 0.69 9.68 14.54
C ARG A 426 0.17 8.40 15.16
N ALA A 427 -0.64 8.53 16.20
CA ALA A 427 -1.40 7.42 16.76
C ALA A 427 -2.47 6.92 15.77
N ILE A 428 -2.59 5.60 15.67
CA ILE A 428 -3.73 4.90 15.05
C ILE A 428 -4.43 4.09 16.14
N PRO A 429 -5.76 4.25 16.32
CA PRO A 429 -6.49 3.48 17.32
C PRO A 429 -6.45 1.98 17.02
N GLY A 430 -6.39 1.17 18.08
CA GLY A 430 -6.51 -0.29 18.00
C GLY A 430 -7.88 -0.75 17.53
N ALA A 431 -7.99 -2.06 17.30
CA ALA A 431 -9.29 -2.68 17.10
C ALA A 431 -10.11 -2.42 18.36
N PRO A 432 -11.33 -1.88 18.25
CA PRO A 432 -12.20 -1.85 19.41
C PRO A 432 -12.44 -3.29 19.85
N ALA A 433 -12.49 -3.50 21.18
CA ALA A 433 -13.06 -4.73 21.70
C ALA A 433 -14.46 -4.93 21.08
N PRO A 434 -14.87 -6.16 20.74
CA PRO A 434 -16.20 -6.41 20.20
C PRO A 434 -17.26 -5.76 21.09
N SER A 435 -17.86 -4.66 20.62
CA SER A 435 -18.84 -3.93 21.40
C SER A 435 -20.18 -4.65 21.31
N ALA A 436 -21.06 -4.43 22.30
CA ALA A 436 -22.42 -4.96 22.23
C ALA A 436 -23.18 -4.45 20.99
N LYS A 437 -22.77 -3.31 20.43
CA LYS A 437 -23.34 -2.66 19.24
C LYS A 437 -22.25 -2.38 18.20
N PRO A 438 -21.81 -3.41 17.47
CA PRO A 438 -20.66 -3.29 16.56
C PRO A 438 -20.91 -2.25 15.47
N ARG A 439 -19.88 -1.46 15.17
CA ARG A 439 -19.90 -0.41 14.16
C ARG A 439 -18.76 -0.60 13.18
N ALA A 440 -19.08 -0.65 11.89
CA ALA A 440 -18.09 -0.66 10.82
C ALA A 440 -17.48 0.72 10.62
N TYR A 441 -16.25 0.72 10.11
CA TYR A 441 -15.58 1.92 9.60
C TYR A 441 -16.47 2.58 8.51
N PRO A 442 -16.84 3.86 8.64
CA PRO A 442 -17.87 4.47 7.78
C PRO A 442 -17.61 4.36 6.28
N LEU A 443 -16.35 4.54 5.85
CA LEU A 443 -15.96 4.40 4.45
C LEU A 443 -16.15 2.96 3.96
N ALA A 444 -15.65 1.98 4.71
CA ALA A 444 -15.79 0.57 4.34
C ALA A 444 -17.26 0.17 4.22
N ARG A 445 -18.12 0.64 5.14
CA ARG A 445 -19.56 0.40 5.08
C ARG A 445 -20.21 1.06 3.85
N ALA A 446 -19.79 2.27 3.48
CA ALA A 446 -20.27 2.96 2.30
C ALA A 446 -19.87 2.25 1.01
N GLN A 447 -18.61 1.80 0.91
CA GLN A 447 -18.11 1.01 -0.23
C GLN A 447 -18.82 -0.35 -0.34
N ALA A 448 -19.12 -0.98 0.80
CA ALA A 448 -19.85 -2.26 0.83
C ALA A 448 -21.24 -2.18 0.20
N ALA A 449 -21.82 -0.99 -0.01
CA ALA A 449 -23.08 -0.86 -0.73
C ALA A 449 -22.99 -1.27 -2.22
N PHE A 450 -21.80 -1.27 -2.81
CA PHE A 450 -21.61 -1.51 -4.24
C PHE A 450 -20.39 -2.39 -4.60
N THR A 451 -19.51 -2.70 -3.66
CA THR A 451 -18.35 -3.59 -3.89
C THR A 451 -18.05 -4.49 -2.69
N LYS A 452 -17.34 -5.60 -2.92
CA LYS A 452 -16.78 -6.49 -1.89
C LYS A 452 -15.34 -6.15 -1.51
N ALA A 453 -14.69 -5.28 -2.27
CA ALA A 453 -13.34 -4.78 -1.97
C ALA A 453 -13.46 -3.42 -1.28
N VAL A 454 -13.16 -3.35 0.02
CA VAL A 454 -13.33 -2.14 0.84
C VAL A 454 -12.01 -1.66 1.41
N THR A 455 -11.92 -0.37 1.70
CA THR A 455 -10.73 0.24 2.29
C THR A 455 -10.87 0.33 3.82
N ASN A 456 -9.91 -0.26 4.53
CA ASN A 456 -9.86 -0.17 5.99
C ASN A 456 -9.26 1.16 6.48
N SER A 457 -9.26 1.38 7.81
CA SER A 457 -8.71 2.62 8.39
C SER A 457 -7.18 2.74 8.27
N ARG A 458 -6.50 1.68 7.82
CA ARG A 458 -5.05 1.64 7.54
C ARG A 458 -4.71 1.84 6.07
N HIS A 459 -5.68 2.30 5.27
CA HIS A 459 -5.50 2.56 3.83
C HIS A 459 -5.20 1.30 3.00
N GLN A 460 -5.64 0.13 3.46
CA GLN A 460 -5.45 -1.16 2.79
C GLN A 460 -6.78 -1.67 2.23
N VAL A 461 -6.71 -2.40 1.10
CA VAL A 461 -7.87 -3.10 0.53
C VAL A 461 -8.10 -4.40 1.29
N PHE A 462 -9.35 -4.65 1.67
CA PHE A 462 -9.82 -5.91 2.21
C PHE A 462 -10.91 -6.48 1.28
N HIS A 463 -10.65 -7.68 0.76
CA HIS A 463 -11.61 -8.41 -0.06
C HIS A 463 -12.50 -9.28 0.84
N MET A 464 -13.78 -8.98 0.87
CA MET A 464 -14.76 -9.68 1.69
C MET A 464 -15.36 -10.89 0.97
N GLY A 465 -15.61 -11.95 1.73
CA GLY A 465 -16.57 -13.00 1.34
C GLY A 465 -18.02 -12.51 1.49
N ASP A 466 -18.96 -13.35 1.07
CA ASP A 466 -20.40 -12.99 1.09
C ASP A 466 -20.92 -12.72 2.50
N PHE A 467 -20.45 -13.48 3.49
CA PHE A 467 -20.89 -13.33 4.88
C PHE A 467 -20.35 -12.04 5.49
N GLU A 468 -19.05 -11.75 5.29
CA GLU A 468 -18.41 -10.53 5.76
C GLU A 468 -19.05 -9.30 5.14
N HIS A 469 -19.27 -9.33 3.81
CA HIS A 469 -19.89 -8.23 3.06
C HIS A 469 -21.29 -7.91 3.58
N ARG A 470 -22.14 -8.93 3.74
CA ARG A 470 -23.49 -8.75 4.29
C ARG A 470 -23.44 -8.19 5.71
N LEU A 471 -22.64 -8.79 6.59
CA LEU A 471 -22.54 -8.36 7.98
C LEU A 471 -22.10 -6.89 8.07
N LEU A 472 -21.03 -6.52 7.35
CA LEU A 472 -20.46 -5.17 7.39
C LEU A 472 -21.52 -4.09 7.09
N THR A 473 -22.44 -4.34 6.14
CA THR A 473 -23.51 -3.38 5.79
C THR A 473 -24.50 -3.12 6.94
N TRP A 474 -24.63 -4.04 7.90
CA TRP A 474 -25.52 -3.90 9.06
C TRP A 474 -24.85 -3.29 10.29
N LEU A 475 -23.52 -3.20 10.31
CA LEU A 475 -22.74 -2.68 11.43
C LEU A 475 -22.75 -1.14 11.45
N ASP A 476 -23.89 -0.55 11.80
CA ASP A 476 -24.06 0.90 11.94
C ASP A 476 -23.94 1.40 13.39
N GLY A 477 -23.80 0.49 14.36
CA GLY A 477 -23.79 0.78 15.79
C GLY A 477 -25.18 0.93 16.42
N ALA A 478 -26.27 0.75 15.66
CA ALA A 478 -27.64 0.79 16.19
C ALA A 478 -28.08 -0.57 16.76
N ARG A 479 -27.76 -1.65 16.02
CA ARG A 479 -28.12 -3.04 16.34
C ARG A 479 -27.13 -3.67 17.31
N ASN A 480 -27.64 -4.47 18.24
CA ASN A 480 -26.79 -5.30 19.09
C ASN A 480 -26.49 -6.66 18.43
N THR A 481 -25.56 -7.42 18.98
CA THR A 481 -25.17 -8.74 18.45
C THR A 481 -26.31 -9.76 18.46
N SER A 482 -27.23 -9.70 19.43
CA SER A 482 -28.44 -10.53 19.47
C SER A 482 -29.41 -10.19 18.34
N ASP A 483 -29.65 -8.90 18.08
CA ASP A 483 -30.52 -8.45 16.98
C ASP A 483 -29.98 -8.95 15.63
N ILE A 484 -28.65 -8.87 15.43
CA ILE A 484 -27.97 -9.37 14.24
C ILE A 484 -28.13 -10.89 14.12
N LEU A 485 -27.97 -11.62 15.22
CA LEU A 485 -28.11 -13.07 15.24
C LEU A 485 -29.55 -13.51 14.92
N GLU A 486 -30.56 -12.81 15.44
CA GLU A 486 -31.96 -13.06 15.10
C GLU A 486 -32.22 -12.82 13.61
N GLN A 487 -31.70 -11.72 13.06
CA GLN A 487 -31.84 -11.42 11.65
C GLN A 487 -31.18 -12.49 10.75
N LEU A 488 -29.97 -12.94 11.10
CA LEU A 488 -29.30 -14.05 10.40
C LEU A 488 -30.10 -15.34 10.50
N THR A 489 -30.66 -15.64 11.67
CA THR A 489 -31.47 -16.85 11.90
C THR A 489 -32.73 -16.83 11.03
N GLY A 490 -33.40 -15.67 10.92
CA GLY A 490 -34.55 -15.50 10.03
C GLY A 490 -34.22 -15.71 8.55
N LEU A 491 -33.02 -15.33 8.10
CA LEU A 491 -32.56 -15.58 6.73
C LEU A 491 -32.27 -17.06 6.44
N VAL A 492 -31.90 -17.85 7.45
CA VAL A 492 -31.76 -19.31 7.29
C VAL A 492 -33.14 -19.96 7.24
N GLN A 493 -34.05 -19.54 8.11
CA GLN A 493 -35.42 -20.07 8.17
C GLN A 493 -36.21 -19.83 6.88
N ASN A 494 -36.01 -18.68 6.24
CA ASN A 494 -36.66 -18.35 4.96
C ASN A 494 -35.86 -18.81 3.73
N GLN A 495 -34.80 -19.61 3.91
CA GLN A 495 -33.94 -20.17 2.86
C GLN A 495 -33.21 -19.12 1.99
N SER A 496 -33.04 -17.89 2.48
CA SER A 496 -32.21 -16.87 1.81
C SER A 496 -30.72 -17.12 1.99
N ILE A 497 -30.33 -17.87 3.01
CA ILE A 497 -28.95 -18.31 3.28
C ILE A 497 -29.00 -19.79 3.70
N SER A 498 -28.07 -20.60 3.21
CA SER A 498 -27.88 -21.99 3.64
C SER A 498 -26.60 -22.13 4.48
N ILE A 499 -26.66 -23.00 5.50
CA ILE A 499 -25.50 -23.38 6.31
C ILE A 499 -25.17 -24.83 5.97
N HIS A 500 -23.90 -25.09 5.64
CA HIS A 500 -23.42 -26.43 5.35
C HIS A 500 -22.35 -26.83 6.37
N GLU A 501 -22.50 -28.00 6.98
CA GLU A 501 -21.51 -28.62 7.87
C GLU A 501 -21.12 -29.99 7.29
N GLY A 502 -19.83 -30.19 7.00
CA GLY A 502 -19.37 -31.42 6.33
C GLY A 502 -20.02 -31.68 4.96
N GLY A 503 -20.50 -30.64 4.27
CA GLY A 503 -21.23 -30.73 3.00
C GLY A 503 -22.74 -30.97 3.12
N LEU A 504 -23.27 -31.22 4.33
CA LEU A 504 -24.69 -31.42 4.59
C LEU A 504 -25.36 -30.10 5.02
N LEU A 505 -26.58 -29.87 4.53
CA LEU A 505 -27.39 -28.71 4.93
C LEU A 505 -27.82 -28.86 6.40
N VAL A 506 -27.57 -27.82 7.20
CA VAL A 506 -28.06 -27.74 8.58
C VAL A 506 -29.54 -27.32 8.56
N THR A 507 -30.43 -28.21 8.97
CA THR A 507 -31.90 -27.98 9.01
C THR A 507 -32.45 -27.77 10.42
N ASP A 508 -31.65 -28.04 11.45
CA ASP A 508 -32.00 -27.83 12.85
C ASP A 508 -31.79 -26.36 13.24
N GLY A 509 -32.87 -25.70 13.67
CA GLY A 509 -32.88 -24.25 13.96
C GLY A 509 -31.98 -23.85 15.13
N GLU A 510 -31.86 -24.67 16.18
CA GLU A 510 -30.98 -24.36 17.32
C GLU A 510 -29.52 -24.57 16.95
N LYS A 511 -29.21 -25.64 16.21
CA LYS A 511 -27.86 -25.85 15.68
C LYS A 511 -27.43 -24.75 14.71
N ALA A 512 -28.33 -24.32 13.83
CA ALA A 512 -28.08 -23.20 12.92
C ALA A 512 -27.78 -21.91 13.70
N LYS A 513 -28.53 -21.63 14.78
CA LYS A 513 -28.32 -20.46 15.62
C LYS A 513 -26.97 -20.49 16.36
N GLU A 514 -26.56 -21.65 16.88
CA GLU A 514 -25.26 -21.82 17.53
C GLU A 514 -24.10 -21.60 16.56
N PHE A 515 -24.22 -22.18 15.36
CA PHE A 515 -23.23 -22.00 14.29
C PHE A 515 -23.12 -20.52 13.89
N LEU A 516 -24.25 -19.84 13.70
CA LEU A 516 -24.29 -18.41 13.37
C LEU A 516 -23.69 -17.55 14.48
N ARG A 517 -23.89 -17.88 15.75
CA ARG A 517 -23.27 -17.16 16.88
C ARG A 517 -21.75 -17.25 16.80
N THR A 518 -21.22 -18.47 16.69
CA THR A 518 -19.78 -18.70 16.57
C THR A 518 -19.21 -17.99 15.36
N ARG A 519 -19.89 -18.08 14.20
CA ARG A 519 -19.45 -17.41 12.98
C ARG A 519 -19.47 -15.89 13.11
N LEU A 520 -20.51 -15.32 13.72
CA LEU A 520 -20.63 -13.88 13.97
C LEU A 520 -19.46 -13.37 14.83
N GLU A 521 -19.15 -14.05 15.92
CA GLU A 521 -18.04 -13.68 16.82
C GLU A 521 -16.70 -13.72 16.08
N LEU A 522 -16.42 -14.80 15.36
CA LEU A 522 -15.19 -14.94 14.56
C LEU A 522 -15.10 -13.87 13.47
N THR A 523 -16.20 -13.56 12.78
CA THR A 523 -16.21 -12.51 11.75
C THR A 523 -16.02 -11.12 12.36
N LEU A 524 -16.63 -10.81 13.50
CA LEU A 524 -16.39 -9.52 14.18
C LEU A 524 -14.91 -9.37 14.60
N GLN A 525 -14.29 -10.43 15.12
CA GLN A 525 -12.86 -10.45 15.41
C GLN A 525 -12.01 -10.26 14.15
N LEU A 526 -12.36 -10.92 13.04
CA LEU A 526 -11.70 -10.76 11.75
C LEU A 526 -11.78 -9.31 11.26
N LEU A 527 -12.98 -8.71 11.26
CA LEU A 527 -13.18 -7.32 10.85
C LEU A 527 -12.41 -6.35 11.74
N GLY A 528 -12.38 -6.60 13.06
CA GLY A 528 -11.58 -5.83 14.02
C GLY A 528 -10.08 -5.89 13.71
N LYS A 529 -9.53 -7.10 13.57
CA LYS A 529 -8.11 -7.32 13.24
C LYS A 529 -7.68 -6.76 11.88
N ASN A 530 -8.64 -6.55 10.98
CA ASN A 530 -8.42 -5.91 9.66
C ASN A 530 -8.78 -4.43 9.63
N ALA A 531 -8.95 -3.78 10.79
CA ALA A 531 -9.21 -2.35 10.91
C ALA A 531 -10.49 -1.86 10.21
N LEU A 532 -11.50 -2.74 10.15
CA LEU A 532 -12.81 -2.47 9.54
C LEU A 532 -13.90 -2.11 10.56
N LEU A 533 -13.59 -2.14 11.85
CA LEU A 533 -14.48 -1.70 12.92
C LEU A 533 -14.06 -0.32 13.44
N ALA A 534 -15.05 0.50 13.77
CA ALA A 534 -14.87 1.79 14.42
C ALA A 534 -15.09 1.63 15.93
N ALA A 535 -14.33 2.40 16.71
CA ALA A 535 -14.45 2.45 18.17
C ALA A 535 -15.79 2.99 18.67
#